data_AF-A0A9X2JHJ0-F1
#
_entry.id   AF-A0A9X2JHJ0-F1
#
_cell.length_a   1.000
_cell.length_b   1.000
_cell.length_c   1.000
_cell.angle_alpha   90.00
_cell.angle_beta   90.00
_cell.angle_gamma   90.00
#
_symmetry.space_group_name_H-M   'P 1'
#
loop_
_entity.id
_entity.type
_entity.pdbx_description
1 polymer ?
#
loop_
_entity_poly.entity_id
_entity_poly.type
_entity_poly.pdbx_seq_one_letter_code
_entity_poly.pdbx_strand_id
1 'polypeptide(L)'
;MPKLDYRNIEIDAERCGGQPVVAGTRIRVATILTCYRQGMSVEEITQQYSSLKPADVHDALAYAYDHIAEIEQALAEDDELIAKHKR
;
A
#
# COMPACT_ATOMS: atom_id res chain seq x y z
N MET A 1 10.45 8.12 18.61
CA MET A 1 10.48 8.59 17.21
C MET A 1 9.17 9.31 16.95
N PRO A 2 9.15 10.52 16.37
CA PRO A 2 7.90 11.23 16.11
C PRO A 2 7.05 10.37 15.16
N LYS A 3 5.81 10.09 15.54
CA LYS A 3 4.83 9.43 14.68
C LYS A 3 4.67 10.34 13.45
N LEU A 4 5.05 9.85 12.26
CA LEU A 4 4.73 10.57 11.05
C LEU A 4 3.21 10.69 10.98
N ASP A 5 2.70 11.91 10.91
CA ASP A 5 1.31 12.15 10.62
C ASP A 5 1.07 11.69 9.17
N TYR A 6 0.68 10.43 8.99
CA TYR A 6 0.34 9.84 7.70
C TYR A 6 -0.97 10.45 7.18
N ARG A 7 -0.97 11.74 6.90
CA ARG A 7 -2.15 12.54 6.51
C ARG A 7 -2.80 12.02 5.24
N ASN A 8 -2.06 11.22 4.47
CA ASN A 8 -2.46 10.76 3.16
C ASN A 8 -2.74 9.25 3.16
N ILE A 9 -2.73 8.58 4.32
CA ILE A 9 -3.10 7.17 4.45
C ILE A 9 -4.43 7.08 5.19
N GLU A 10 -5.41 6.49 4.50
CA GLU A 10 -6.71 6.16 5.07
C GLU A 10 -6.72 4.65 5.35
N ILE A 11 -7.00 4.29 6.60
CA ILE A 11 -7.12 2.89 7.03
C ILE A 11 -8.59 2.68 7.35
N ASP A 12 -9.26 1.93 6.48
CA ASP A 12 -10.66 1.60 6.65
C ASP A 12 -10.76 0.13 7.05
N ALA A 13 -11.05 -0.14 8.32
CA ALA A 13 -11.16 -1.49 8.88
C ALA A 13 -12.28 -2.31 8.21
N GLU A 14 -13.27 -1.66 7.59
CA GLU A 14 -14.42 -2.30 6.95
C GLU A 14 -14.23 -2.45 5.42
N ARG A 15 -13.21 -1.83 4.83
CA ARG A 15 -12.93 -1.86 3.39
C ARG A 15 -11.57 -2.50 3.10
N CYS A 16 -11.48 -3.31 2.04
CA CYS A 16 -10.27 -4.08 1.71
C CYS A 16 -9.71 -4.91 2.89
N GLY A 17 -10.57 -5.45 3.76
CA GLY A 17 -10.14 -6.30 4.87
C GLY A 17 -9.26 -5.61 5.92
N GLY A 18 -9.38 -4.28 6.06
CA GLY A 18 -8.55 -3.49 6.99
C GLY A 18 -7.20 -3.07 6.41
N GLN A 19 -7.01 -3.21 5.10
CA GLN A 19 -5.76 -2.82 4.46
C GLN A 19 -5.63 -1.30 4.32
N PRO A 20 -4.45 -0.72 4.63
CA PRO A 20 -4.17 0.70 4.45
C PRO A 20 -4.21 1.09 2.96
N VAL A 21 -4.93 2.17 2.64
CA VAL A 21 -5.04 2.73 1.29
C VAL A 21 -4.59 4.19 1.28
N VAL A 22 -4.11 4.67 0.14
CA VAL A 22 -3.80 6.11 -0.02
C VAL A 22 -5.10 6.89 -0.10
N ALA A 23 -5.26 7.88 0.78
CA ALA A 23 -6.42 8.74 0.90
C ALA A 23 -6.79 9.38 -0.45
N GLY A 24 -8.09 9.33 -0.79
CA GLY A 24 -8.58 9.81 -2.08
C GLY A 24 -8.29 8.87 -3.26
N THR A 25 -7.69 7.70 -3.02
CA THR A 25 -7.51 6.65 -4.03
C THR A 25 -8.04 5.32 -3.52
N ARG A 26 -8.11 4.32 -4.41
CA ARG A 26 -8.34 2.92 -4.04
C ARG A 26 -7.06 2.08 -4.14
N ILE A 27 -5.90 2.73 -4.04
CA ILE A 27 -4.61 2.06 -4.20
C ILE A 27 -4.11 1.66 -2.81
N ARG A 28 -3.87 0.37 -2.62
CA ARG A 28 -3.38 -0.20 -1.38
C ARG A 28 -1.91 0.18 -1.18
N VAL A 29 -1.53 0.47 0.05
CA VAL A 29 -0.13 0.69 0.43
C VAL A 29 0.72 -0.55 0.13
N ALA A 30 0.15 -1.74 0.33
CA ALA A 30 0.76 -3.01 -0.04
C ALA A 30 1.18 -3.06 -1.53
N THR A 31 0.33 -2.58 -2.44
CA THR A 31 0.63 -2.52 -3.87
C THR A 31 1.80 -1.59 -4.17
N ILE A 32 1.84 -0.42 -3.52
CA ILE A 32 2.96 0.53 -3.66
C ILE A 32 4.26 -0.08 -3.16
N LEU A 33 4.23 -0.77 -2.01
CA LEU A 33 5.38 -1.49 -1.48
C LEU A 33 5.85 -2.59 -2.45
N THR A 34 4.93 -3.36 -3.04
CA THR A 34 5.28 -4.40 -4.02
C THR A 34 5.89 -3.79 -5.28
N CYS A 35 5.36 -2.69 -5.82
CA CYS A 35 5.96 -1.97 -6.95
C CYS A 35 7.38 -1.50 -6.62
N TYR A 36 7.56 -0.93 -5.43
CA TYR A 36 8.87 -0.47 -4.97
C TYR A 36 9.86 -1.64 -4.79
N ARG A 37 9.42 -2.78 -4.25
CA ARG A 37 10.23 -4.00 -4.12
C ARG A 37 10.55 -4.65 -5.47
N GLN A 38 9.74 -4.43 -6.49
CA GLN A 38 10.05 -4.82 -7.88
C GLN A 38 11.11 -3.93 -8.54
N GLY A 39 11.59 -2.90 -7.84
CA GLY A 39 12.61 -1.97 -8.34
C GLY A 39 12.04 -0.74 -9.05
N MET A 40 10.72 -0.51 -9.00
CA MET A 40 10.15 0.72 -9.54
C MET A 40 10.53 1.91 -8.66
N SER A 41 10.88 3.01 -9.32
CA SER A 41 11.09 4.29 -8.63
C SER A 41 9.77 4.96 -8.27
N VAL A 42 9.78 5.86 -7.30
CA VAL A 42 8.59 6.64 -6.89
C VAL A 42 7.95 7.35 -8.08
N GLU A 43 8.77 7.93 -8.96
CA GLU A 43 8.28 8.57 -10.18
C GLU A 43 7.55 7.60 -11.10
N GLU A 44 8.08 6.40 -11.32
CA GLU A 44 7.42 5.37 -12.15
C GLU A 44 6.09 4.94 -11.54
N ILE A 45 6.03 4.78 -10.21
CA ILE A 45 4.78 4.45 -9.51
C ILE A 45 3.75 5.56 -9.72
N THR A 46 4.14 6.83 -9.57
CA THR A 46 3.23 7.97 -9.82
C THR A 46 2.85 8.13 -11.30
N GLN A 47 3.71 7.74 -12.23
CA GLN A 47 3.38 7.73 -13.65
C GLN A 47 2.38 6.62 -13.98
N GLN A 48 2.57 5.43 -13.40
CA GLN A 48 1.66 4.30 -13.54
C GLN A 48 0.30 4.57 -12.90
N TYR A 49 0.31 5.27 -11.76
CA TYR A 49 -0.87 5.69 -11.03
C TYR A 49 -0.95 7.21 -11.01
N SER A 50 -1.47 7.82 -12.07
CA SER A 50 -1.57 9.30 -12.19
C SER A 50 -2.43 9.97 -11.11
N SER A 51 -3.17 9.19 -10.33
CA SER A 51 -3.93 9.65 -9.16
C SER A 51 -3.07 9.81 -7.90
N LEU A 52 -1.86 9.23 -7.87
CA LEU A 52 -0.91 9.34 -6.77
C LEU A 52 0.05 10.50 -6.99
N LYS A 53 0.36 11.21 -5.92
CA LYS A 53 1.45 12.18 -5.88
C LYS A 53 2.71 11.52 -5.30
N PRO A 54 3.91 12.05 -5.60
CA PRO A 54 5.15 11.54 -5.01
C PRO A 54 5.12 11.55 -3.48
N ALA A 55 4.50 12.58 -2.90
CA ALA A 55 4.29 12.68 -1.45
C ALA A 55 3.46 11.51 -0.90
N ASP A 56 2.41 11.08 -1.61
CA ASP A 56 1.57 9.97 -1.19
C ASP A 56 2.34 8.65 -1.20
N VAL A 57 3.19 8.45 -2.21
CA VAL A 57 4.04 7.26 -2.31
C VAL A 57 5.06 7.22 -1.18
N HIS A 58 5.67 8.36 -0.83
CA HIS A 58 6.59 8.43 0.31
C HIS A 58 5.88 8.13 1.64
N ASP A 59 4.69 8.68 1.84
CA ASP A 59 3.90 8.46 3.06
C ASP A 59 3.46 6.99 3.16
N ALA A 60 3.02 6.40 2.04
CA ALA A 60 2.66 4.99 1.93
C ALA A 60 3.85 4.08 2.24
N LEU A 61 5.03 4.36 1.66
CA LEU A 61 6.23 3.58 1.95
C LEU A 61 6.64 3.72 3.42
N ALA A 62 6.60 4.92 3.99
CA ALA A 62 6.91 5.15 5.39
C ALA A 62 5.98 4.35 6.33
N TYR A 63 4.68 4.35 6.04
CA TYR A 63 3.71 3.51 6.77
C TYR A 63 4.02 2.02 6.54
N ALA A 64 4.32 1.64 5.30
CA ALA A 64 4.57 0.27 4.94
C ALA A 64 5.76 -0.34 5.65
N TYR A 65 6.83 0.43 5.84
CA TYR A 65 8.02 -0.02 6.56
C TYR A 65 7.79 -0.12 8.06
N ASP A 66 6.96 0.75 8.66
CA ASP A 66 6.62 0.68 10.08
C ASP A 66 5.70 -0.53 10.38
N HIS A 67 4.80 -0.85 9.44
CA HIS A 67 3.80 -1.93 9.55
C HIS A 67 4.07 -3.11 8.61
N ILE A 68 5.34 -3.37 8.26
CA ILE A 68 5.68 -4.33 7.20
C ILE A 68 5.19 -5.75 7.52
N ALA A 69 5.23 -6.13 8.79
CA ALA A 69 4.76 -7.44 9.24
C ALA A 69 3.26 -7.63 8.99
N GLU A 70 2.44 -6.63 9.34
CA GLU A 70 0.99 -6.71 9.12
C GLU A 70 0.64 -6.68 7.63
N ILE A 71 1.37 -5.88 6.84
CA ILE A 71 1.15 -5.79 5.40
C ILE A 71 1.57 -7.08 4.70
N GLU A 72 2.67 -7.72 5.11
CA GLU A 72 3.10 -9.01 4.57
C GLU A 72 2.11 -10.13 4.93
N GLN A 73 1.55 -10.12 6.14
CA GLN A 73 0.46 -11.05 6.50
C GLN A 73 -0.77 -10.83 5.61
N ALA A 74 -1.22 -9.59 5.46
CA ALA A 74 -2.36 -9.27 4.62
C ALA A 74 -2.12 -9.60 3.14
N LEU A 75 -0.88 -9.47 2.64
CA LEU A 75 -0.50 -9.87 1.28
C LEU A 75 -0.51 -11.39 1.10
N ALA A 76 -0.02 -12.14 2.09
CA ALA A 76 -0.06 -13.60 2.06
C ALA A 76 -1.50 -14.12 2.04
N GLU A 77 -2.39 -13.52 2.83
CA GLU A 77 -3.81 -13.85 2.85
C GLU A 77 -4.49 -13.53 1.50
N ASP A 78 -4.16 -12.39 0.86
CA ASP A 78 -4.67 -12.00 -0.46
C ASP A 78 -4.20 -12.99 -1.55
N ASP A 79 -2.92 -13.42 -1.54
CA ASP A 79 -2.36 -14.39 -2.48
C ASP A 79 -3.01 -15.78 -2.32
N GLU A 80 -3.26 -16.22 -1.08
CA GLU A 80 -3.99 -17.46 -0.81
C GLU A 80 -5.45 -17.42 -1.34
N LEU A 81 -6.09 -16.27 -1.30
CA LEU A 81 -7.44 -16.09 -1.86
C LEU A 81 -7.43 -16.13 -3.40
N ILE A 82 -6.45 -15.48 -4.04
CA ILE A 82 -6.28 -15.51 -5.50
C ILE A 82 -5.94 -16.94 -5.96
N ALA A 83 -5.06 -17.64 -5.26
CA ALA A 83 -4.69 -19.02 -5.55
C ALA A 83 -5.90 -19.98 -5.44
N LYS A 84 -6.82 -19.73 -4.49
CA LYS A 84 -8.08 -20.48 -4.37
C LYS A 84 -9.10 -20.15 -5.46
N HIS A 85 -9.10 -18.93 -6.00
CA HIS A 85 -10.06 -18.49 -7.02
C HIS A 85 -9.67 -18.86 -8.46
N LYS A 86 -8.45 -19.37 -8.69
CA LYS A 86 -7.97 -19.79 -10.01
C LYS A 86 -8.27 -21.27 -10.34
N ARG A 87 -9.31 -21.86 -9.73
CA ARG A 87 -9.64 -23.28 -9.83
C ARG A 87 -10.97 -23.53 -10.52
#